data_AF-A0A928WRY1-F1
#
_entry.id   AF-A0A928WRY1-F1
#
_cell.length_a   1.000
_cell.length_b   1.000
_cell.length_c   1.000
_cell.angle_alpha   90.00
_cell.angle_beta   90.00
_cell.angle_gamma   90.00
#
_symmetry.space_group_name_H-M   'P 1'
#
loop_
_entity.id
_entity.type
_entity.pdbx_description
1 polymer ?
#
loop_
_entity_poly.entity_id
_entity_poly.type
_entity_poly.pdbx_seq_one_letter_code
_entity_poly.pdbx_strand_id
1 'polypeptide(L)'
;MVYLNLLGGIPFVIWGVFVRLVVVFHCAWLVNSATHKSGYRSYESGETSLNCWWVALLTFGEGWHNNHHTFQYSARHGLKRWEIDLIWMMIQALAFPGFARNIKLPPDKRRMTTLATPYISGLQLCALRHIKTKNGL
;
A
#
# COMPACT_ATOMS: atom_id res chain seq x y z
N MET A 1 -2.89 -32.53 -4.14
CA MET A 1 -3.21 -33.12 -5.46
C MET A 1 -4.07 -34.37 -5.33
N VAL A 2 -3.62 -35.40 -4.60
CA VAL A 2 -4.33 -36.69 -4.45
C VAL A 2 -5.77 -36.50 -3.94
N TYR A 3 -5.97 -35.69 -2.89
CA TYR A 3 -7.31 -35.39 -2.37
C TYR A 3 -8.26 -34.70 -3.37
N LEU A 4 -7.77 -33.75 -4.18
CA LEU A 4 -8.61 -33.10 -5.20
C LEU A 4 -8.99 -34.06 -6.33
N ASN A 5 -8.06 -34.94 -6.71
CA ASN A 5 -8.31 -35.95 -7.73
C ASN A 5 -9.35 -36.99 -7.26
N LEU A 6 -9.34 -37.34 -5.97
CA LEU A 6 -10.32 -38.25 -5.38
C LEU A 6 -11.73 -37.63 -5.28
N LEU A 7 -11.85 -36.31 -5.10
CA LEU A 7 -13.14 -35.63 -4.97
C LEU A 7 -13.82 -35.34 -6.32
N GLY A 8 -13.06 -35.05 -7.36
CA GLY A 8 -13.63 -34.60 -8.64
C GLY A 8 -12.74 -34.83 -9.86
N GLY A 9 -11.74 -35.70 -9.75
CA GLY A 9 -10.88 -36.10 -10.85
C GLY A 9 -9.85 -35.04 -11.28
N ILE A 10 -9.25 -35.30 -12.45
CA ILE A 10 -8.25 -34.42 -13.07
C ILE A 10 -8.74 -32.97 -13.28
N PRO A 11 -10.01 -32.70 -13.64
CA PRO A 11 -10.50 -31.32 -13.78
C PRO A 11 -10.34 -30.50 -12.49
N PHE A 12 -10.57 -31.10 -11.31
CA PHE A 12 -10.37 -30.43 -10.03
C PHE A 12 -8.90 -30.09 -9.78
N VAL A 13 -7.97 -30.96 -10.19
CA VAL A 13 -6.53 -30.67 -10.08
C VAL A 13 -6.12 -29.53 -11.02
N ILE A 14 -6.63 -29.53 -12.26
CA ILE A 14 -6.37 -28.48 -13.25
C ILE A 14 -6.85 -27.13 -12.73
N TRP A 15 -8.12 -27.03 -12.34
CA TRP A 15 -8.72 -25.77 -11.90
C TRP A 15 -8.25 -25.35 -10.51
N GLY A 16 -8.28 -26.28 -9.56
CA GLY A 16 -7.98 -26.01 -8.16
C GLY A 16 -6.51 -25.73 -7.89
N VAL A 17 -5.60 -26.16 -8.76
CA VAL A 17 -4.17 -25.90 -8.57
C VAL A 17 -3.54 -25.13 -9.73
N PHE A 18 -3.53 -25.67 -10.94
CA PHE A 18 -2.78 -25.04 -12.03
C PHE A 18 -3.38 -23.69 -12.44
N VAL A 19 -4.67 -23.64 -12.79
CA VAL A 19 -5.33 -22.40 -13.19
C VAL A 19 -5.31 -21.39 -12.04
N ARG A 20 -5.61 -21.84 -10.81
CA ARG A 20 -5.50 -21.00 -9.61
C ARG A 20 -4.12 -20.36 -9.47
N LEU A 21 -3.04 -21.13 -9.61
CA LEU A 21 -1.67 -20.60 -9.49
C LEU A 21 -1.38 -19.57 -10.58
N VAL A 22 -1.77 -19.85 -11.83
CA VAL A 22 -1.61 -18.91 -12.94
C VAL A 22 -2.32 -17.60 -12.62
N VAL A 23 -3.59 -17.64 -12.19
CA VAL A 23 -4.37 -16.45 -11.83
C VAL A 23 -3.71 -15.67 -10.69
N VAL A 24 -3.28 -16.35 -9.64
CA VAL A 24 -2.62 -15.71 -8.48
C VAL A 24 -1.33 -15.01 -8.89
N PHE A 25 -0.47 -15.66 -9.68
CA PHE A 25 0.77 -15.05 -10.16
C PHE A 25 0.50 -13.84 -11.07
N HIS A 26 -0.48 -13.96 -11.98
CA HIS A 26 -0.86 -12.83 -12.83
C HIS A 26 -1.36 -11.65 -12.01
N CYS A 27 -2.19 -11.88 -10.98
CA CYS A 27 -2.65 -10.83 -10.09
C CYS A 27 -1.47 -10.16 -9.36
N ALA A 28 -0.50 -10.93 -8.86
CA ALA A 28 0.67 -10.40 -8.18
C ALA A 28 1.53 -9.51 -9.11
N TRP A 29 1.84 -9.98 -10.32
CA TRP A 29 2.59 -9.20 -11.30
C TRP A 29 1.81 -7.99 -11.82
N LEU A 30 0.48 -8.09 -11.88
CA LEU A 30 -0.39 -6.99 -12.26
C LEU A 30 -0.29 -5.83 -11.27
N VAL A 31 -0.09 -6.09 -9.96
CA VAL A 31 0.18 -5.02 -8.98
C VAL A 31 1.41 -4.22 -9.43
N ASN A 32 2.54 -4.88 -9.67
CA ASN A 32 3.78 -4.21 -10.06
C ASN A 32 3.64 -3.44 -11.39
N SER A 33 2.83 -3.95 -12.32
CA SER A 33 2.69 -3.34 -13.64
C SER A 33 1.67 -2.21 -13.68
N ALA A 34 0.47 -2.45 -13.16
CA ALA A 34 -0.65 -1.51 -13.27
C ALA A 34 -0.50 -0.33 -12.30
N THR A 35 0.00 -0.56 -11.09
CA THR A 35 0.13 0.50 -10.08
C THR A 35 1.28 1.47 -10.39
N HIS A 36 2.20 1.14 -11.28
CA HIS A 36 3.21 2.08 -11.80
C HIS A 36 2.78 2.79 -13.08
N LYS A 37 1.67 2.38 -13.71
CA LYS A 37 1.18 2.95 -14.99
C LYS A 37 -0.10 3.75 -14.85
N SER A 38 -1.02 3.32 -13.98
CA SER A 38 -2.36 3.88 -13.90
C SER A 38 -2.85 3.95 -12.45
N GLY A 39 -3.17 5.15 -12.00
CA GLY A 39 -3.62 5.38 -10.64
C GLY A 39 -3.49 6.84 -10.23
N TYR A 40 -3.59 7.08 -8.93
CA TYR A 40 -3.37 8.38 -8.33
C TYR A 40 -2.29 8.30 -7.26
N ARG A 41 -1.64 9.41 -6.97
CA ARG A 41 -0.62 9.50 -5.93
C ARG A 41 -1.20 10.19 -4.69
N SER A 42 -0.99 9.60 -3.52
CA SER A 42 -1.46 10.16 -2.24
C SER A 42 -0.35 10.77 -1.42
N TYR A 43 0.87 10.22 -1.53
CA TYR A 43 2.04 10.63 -0.78
C TYR A 43 3.24 10.78 -1.71
N GLU A 44 4.06 11.80 -1.46
CA GLU A 44 5.33 11.93 -2.13
C GLU A 44 6.29 10.85 -1.62
N SER A 45 6.88 10.12 -2.56
CA SER A 45 7.94 9.15 -2.34
C SER A 45 8.94 9.30 -3.48
N GLY A 46 10.19 8.84 -3.32
CA GLY A 46 11.19 8.97 -4.39
C GLY A 46 10.90 8.15 -5.65
N GLU A 47 9.82 7.36 -5.66
CA GLU A 47 9.48 6.39 -6.69
C GLU A 47 8.25 6.78 -7.53
N THR A 48 7.93 6.00 -8.55
CA THR A 48 6.80 6.24 -9.47
C THR A 48 5.53 5.45 -9.11
N SER A 49 5.46 4.84 -7.93
CA SER A 49 4.33 4.03 -7.50
C SER A 49 3.05 4.87 -7.31
N LEU A 50 1.91 4.34 -7.76
CA LEU A 50 0.58 4.95 -7.68
C LEU A 50 -0.40 4.01 -6.95
N ASN A 51 -1.48 4.58 -6.42
CA ASN A 51 -2.62 3.84 -5.88
C ASN A 51 -3.61 3.53 -7.01
N CYS A 52 -4.01 2.27 -7.13
CA CYS A 52 -4.95 1.81 -8.15
C CYS A 52 -6.10 1.03 -7.51
N TRP A 53 -7.29 1.62 -7.47
CA TRP A 53 -8.43 1.10 -6.70
C TRP A 53 -8.95 -0.25 -7.22
N TRP A 54 -8.97 -0.45 -8.54
CA TRP A 54 -9.47 -1.69 -9.13
C TRP A 54 -8.46 -2.84 -8.93
N VAL A 55 -7.16 -2.53 -8.96
CA VAL A 55 -6.10 -3.50 -8.59
C VAL A 55 -6.27 -3.87 -7.12
N ALA A 56 -6.49 -2.89 -6.24
CA ALA A 56 -6.66 -3.14 -4.81
C ALA A 56 -7.84 -4.07 -4.51
N LEU A 57 -8.93 -3.98 -5.27
CA LEU A 57 -10.06 -4.92 -5.15
C LEU A 57 -9.68 -6.34 -5.60
N LEU A 58 -8.93 -6.47 -6.70
CA LEU A 58 -8.50 -7.77 -7.21
C LEU A 58 -7.46 -8.45 -6.30
N THR A 59 -6.58 -7.66 -5.69
CA THR A 59 -5.46 -8.15 -4.88
C THR A 59 -5.65 -7.93 -3.38
N PHE A 60 -6.90 -7.75 -2.94
CA PHE A 60 -7.28 -7.67 -1.53
C PHE A 60 -6.62 -6.52 -0.73
N GLY A 61 -6.08 -5.49 -1.39
CA GLY A 61 -5.49 -4.31 -0.76
C GLY A 61 -4.11 -3.93 -1.29
N GLU A 62 -3.42 -4.82 -2.02
CA GLU A 62 -2.05 -4.57 -2.52
C GLU A 62 -1.98 -3.48 -3.60
N GLY A 63 -3.12 -3.08 -4.18
CA GLY A 63 -3.20 -1.99 -5.16
C GLY A 63 -3.01 -0.59 -4.58
N TRP A 64 -2.99 -0.42 -3.25
CA TRP A 64 -2.63 0.84 -2.59
C TRP A 64 -1.09 1.02 -2.54
N HIS A 65 -0.46 0.87 -3.69
CA HIS A 65 0.98 0.67 -3.81
C HIS A 65 1.79 1.90 -3.41
N ASN A 66 1.32 3.11 -3.74
CA ASN A 66 1.97 4.34 -3.30
C ASN A 66 1.97 4.46 -1.76
N ASN A 67 0.85 4.14 -1.12
CA ASN A 67 0.77 4.17 0.35
C ASN A 67 1.71 3.15 0.99
N HIS A 68 1.75 1.92 0.43
CA HIS A 68 2.64 0.86 0.91
C HIS A 68 4.11 1.27 0.79
N HIS A 69 4.54 1.83 -0.35
CA HIS A 69 5.92 2.28 -0.54
C HIS A 69 6.29 3.47 0.35
N THR A 70 5.36 4.36 0.66
CA THR A 70 5.62 5.45 1.64
C THR A 70 5.72 4.92 3.07
N PHE A 71 4.91 3.93 3.44
CA PHE A 71 4.83 3.40 4.80
C PHE A 71 5.01 1.88 4.82
N GLN A 72 6.16 1.38 4.35
CA GLN A 72 6.44 -0.06 4.21
C GLN A 72 6.36 -0.85 5.52
N TYR A 73 6.54 -0.17 6.67
CA TYR A 73 6.42 -0.78 7.99
C TYR A 73 4.97 -0.88 8.50
N SER A 74 4.02 -0.24 7.83
CA SER A 74 2.60 -0.23 8.21
C SER A 74 1.93 -1.53 7.78
N ALA A 75 1.18 -2.15 8.70
CA ALA A 75 0.33 -3.29 8.40
C ALA A 75 -0.92 -2.92 7.57
N ARG A 76 -1.19 -1.62 7.42
CA ARG A 76 -2.35 -1.08 6.72
C ARG A 76 -1.91 -0.37 5.44
N HIS A 77 -2.43 -0.79 4.30
CA HIS A 77 -2.13 -0.20 2.99
C HIS A 77 -3.16 0.87 2.59
N GLY A 78 -4.44 0.66 2.89
CA GLY A 78 -5.50 1.63 2.62
C GLY A 78 -5.58 2.73 3.70
N LEU A 79 -5.04 3.93 3.46
CA LEU A 79 -4.92 5.00 4.45
C LEU A 79 -6.09 6.00 4.42
N LYS A 80 -6.76 6.16 3.28
CA LYS A 80 -7.96 6.98 3.14
C LYS A 80 -9.20 6.18 3.51
N ARG A 81 -10.30 6.88 3.83
CA ARG A 81 -11.53 6.24 4.31
C ARG A 81 -12.20 5.33 3.27
N TRP A 82 -12.02 5.64 1.99
CA TRP A 82 -12.57 4.89 0.86
C TRP A 82 -11.58 3.85 0.29
N GLU A 83 -10.36 3.76 0.82
CA GLU A 83 -9.38 2.77 0.39
C GLU A 83 -9.65 1.46 1.13
N ILE A 84 -10.43 0.58 0.49
CA ILE A 84 -10.80 -0.72 1.04
C ILE A 84 -9.58 -1.65 1.03
N ASP A 85 -9.27 -2.22 2.19
CA ASP A 85 -8.11 -3.10 2.40
C ASP A 85 -8.58 -4.36 3.15
N LEU A 86 -8.73 -5.46 2.40
CA LEU A 86 -9.26 -6.73 2.90
C LEU A 86 -8.22 -7.44 3.78
N ILE A 87 -6.93 -7.29 3.49
CA ILE A 87 -5.86 -7.78 4.36
C ILE A 87 -5.88 -7.04 5.70
N TRP A 88 -6.06 -5.72 5.72
CA TRP A 88 -6.21 -4.96 6.96
C TRP A 88 -7.43 -5.42 7.77
N MET A 89 -8.57 -5.67 7.12
CA MET A 89 -9.75 -6.23 7.79
C MET A 89 -9.47 -7.61 8.40
N MET A 90 -8.74 -8.48 7.69
CA MET A 90 -8.30 -9.78 8.20
C MET A 90 -7.35 -9.64 9.40
N ILE A 91 -6.39 -8.71 9.35
CA ILE A 91 -5.48 -8.43 10.46
C ILE A 91 -6.27 -7.96 11.69
N GLN A 92 -7.26 -7.08 11.53
CA GLN A 92 -8.12 -6.68 12.63
C GLN A 92 -8.93 -7.85 13.20
N ALA A 93 -9.44 -8.73 12.35
CA ALA A 93 -10.14 -9.94 12.78
C ALA A 93 -9.23 -10.90 13.57
N LEU A 94 -7.94 -10.99 13.22
CA LEU A 94 -6.93 -11.75 13.97
C LEU A 94 -6.44 -11.04 15.23
N ALA A 95 -6.47 -9.70 15.25
CA ALA A 95 -6.10 -8.90 16.40
C ALA A 95 -7.15 -9.00 17.52
N PHE A 96 -8.44 -9.11 17.16
CA PHE A 96 -9.54 -9.23 18.11
C PHE A 96 -9.38 -10.39 19.13
N PRO A 97 -9.11 -11.64 18.72
CA PRO A 97 -8.82 -12.73 19.65
C PRO A 97 -7.38 -12.68 20.20
N GLY A 98 -6.57 -11.70 19.81
CA GLY A 98 -5.20 -11.52 20.30
C GLY A 98 -4.14 -12.39 19.61
N PHE A 99 -4.43 -12.95 18.42
CA PHE A 99 -3.45 -13.69 17.61
C PHE A 99 -2.45 -12.73 16.93
N ALA A 100 -2.93 -11.61 16.41
CA ALA A 100 -2.07 -10.56 15.90
C ALA A 100 -1.77 -9.53 17.00
N ARG A 101 -0.50 -9.38 17.36
CA ARG A 101 0.00 -8.42 18.35
C ARG A 101 1.06 -7.52 17.72
N ASN A 102 1.29 -6.35 18.32
CA ASN A 102 2.35 -5.42 17.91
C ASN A 102 2.20 -4.90 16.46
N ILE A 103 0.97 -4.55 16.09
CA ILE A 103 0.62 -4.04 14.76
C ILE A 103 1.15 -2.61 14.60
N LYS A 104 2.01 -2.40 13.62
CA LYS A 104 2.54 -1.08 13.28
C LYS A 104 1.60 -0.36 12.32
N LEU A 105 1.31 0.90 12.63
CA LEU A 105 0.46 1.78 11.84
C LEU A 105 1.26 3.03 11.43
N PRO A 106 0.86 3.72 10.36
CA PRO A 106 1.55 4.92 9.96
C PRO A 106 1.28 6.04 10.96
N PRO A 107 2.06 7.13 10.95
CA PRO A 107 1.95 8.20 11.93
C PRO A 107 0.56 8.85 11.86
N ASP A 108 0.03 9.34 12.99
CA ASP A 108 -1.26 10.06 13.01
C ASP A 108 -1.34 11.12 11.90
N LYS A 109 -2.53 11.34 11.32
CA LYS A 109 -2.76 12.26 10.19
C LYS A 109 -2.16 13.65 10.43
N ARG A 110 -2.15 14.10 11.69
CA ARG A 110 -1.51 15.36 12.12
C ARG A 110 0.01 15.40 11.92
N ARG A 111 0.70 14.26 12.10
CA ARG A 111 2.14 14.11 11.84
C ARG A 111 2.46 13.94 10.35
N MET A 112 1.52 13.43 9.55
CA MET A 112 1.69 13.33 8.10
C MET A 112 1.77 14.72 7.44
N THR A 113 0.96 15.69 7.90
CA THR A 113 1.02 17.09 7.42
C THR A 113 2.38 17.74 7.68
N THR A 114 3.04 17.41 8.80
CA THR A 114 4.38 17.91 9.15
C THR A 114 5.50 17.25 8.35
N LEU A 115 5.31 16.03 7.86
CA LEU A 115 6.31 15.37 7.00
C LEU A 115 6.16 15.76 5.52
N ALA A 116 5.00 16.31 5.14
CA ALA A 116 4.72 16.87 3.82
C ALA A 116 5.01 18.37 3.72
N THR A 117 5.74 18.96 4.68
CA THR A 117 6.29 20.32 4.48
C THR A 117 7.10 20.29 3.19
N PRO A 118 6.91 21.26 2.27
CA PRO A 118 7.58 21.20 0.98
C PRO A 118 9.08 21.06 1.25
N TYR A 119 9.74 20.21 0.46
CA TYR A 119 11.16 20.34 0.25
C TYR A 119 11.40 21.75 -0.29
N ILE A 120 11.56 22.69 0.64
CA ILE A 120 12.06 24.00 0.37
C ILE A 120 13.46 23.71 -0.14
N SER A 121 13.60 23.75 -1.47
CA SER A 121 14.89 23.74 -2.15
C SER A 121 15.86 24.61 -1.33
N GLY A 122 17.10 24.15 -1.14
CA GLY A 122 18.08 24.84 -0.27
C GLY A 122 18.27 26.33 -0.57
N LEU A 123 17.80 26.80 -1.74
CA LEU A 123 17.69 28.20 -2.14
C LEU A 123 16.70 29.04 -1.31
N GLN A 124 15.51 28.53 -0.95
CA GLN A 124 14.52 29.31 -0.18
C GLN A 124 14.80 29.35 1.32
N LEU A 125 15.47 28.33 1.87
CA LEU A 125 15.99 28.35 3.24
C LEU A 125 17.07 29.42 3.42
N CYS A 126 17.90 29.65 2.39
CA CYS A 126 18.87 30.75 2.37
C CYS A 126 18.17 32.13 2.31
N ALA A 127 17.12 32.26 1.48
CA ALA A 127 16.35 33.50 1.37
C ALA A 127 15.64 33.89 2.68
N LEU A 128 15.07 32.92 3.41
CA LEU A 128 14.45 33.17 4.71
C LEU A 128 15.47 33.50 5.81
N ARG A 129 16.70 32.97 5.72
CA ARG A 129 17.79 33.32 6.64
C ARG A 129 18.26 34.78 6.46
N HIS A 130 18.24 35.29 5.24
CA HIS A 130 18.61 36.69 4.94
C HIS A 130 17.56 37.73 5.31
N ILE A 131 16.27 37.37 5.34
CA ILE A 131 15.21 38.29 5.79
C ILE A 131 15.28 38.49 7.32
N LYS A 132 15.60 37.43 8.07
CA LYS A 132 15.68 37.51 9.54
C LYS A 132 16.87 38.33 10.05
N THR A 133 17.92 38.52 9.25
CA THR A 133 19.07 39.37 9.61
C THR A 133 18.88 40.85 9.27
N LYS A 134 17.86 41.22 8.47
CA LYS A 134 17.63 42.63 8.08
C LYS A 134 16.58 43.37 8.91
N ASN A 135 15.80 42.66 9.74
CA ASN A 135 14.76 43.25 10.59
C ASN A 135 15.03 43.09 12.10
N GLY A 136 16.28 42.78 12.48
CA GLY A 136 16.73 42.81 13.87
C GLY A 136 17.35 44.16 14.21
N LEU A 137 16.50 45.12 14.59
CA LEU A 137 16.83 46.12 15.62
C LEU A 137 16.72 45.45 16.98
#